data_AF-A0A9D4KYM0-F1
#
_entry.id   AF-A0A9D4KYM0-F1
#
_cell.length_a   1.000
_cell.length_b   1.000
_cell.length_c   1.000
_cell.angle_alpha   90.00
_cell.angle_beta   90.00
_cell.angle_gamma   90.00
#
_symmetry.space_group_name_H-M   'P 1'
#
loop_
_entity.id
_entity.type
_entity.pdbx_description
1 polymer ?
#
loop_
_entity_poly.entity_id
_entity_poly.type
_entity_poly.pdbx_seq_one_letter_code
_entity_poly.pdbx_strand_id
1 'polypeptide(L)' 'MNYTFSGVGEYVLLNIDTHNITFSLQARTERAVMADGNLSDATIFTAFAARDQTNTSVHVEVNRAHNSKFNTHGYER' A
#
# COMPACT_ATOMS: atom_id res chain seq x y z
N MET A 1 -16.40 -3.05 -17.30
CA MET A 1 -15.63 -4.27 -17.02
C MET A 1 -14.65 -3.94 -15.91
N ASN A 2 -14.59 -4.76 -14.86
CA ASN A 2 -13.72 -4.55 -13.70
C ASN A 2 -12.77 -5.74 -13.57
N TYR A 3 -11.52 -5.51 -13.19
CA TYR A 3 -10.53 -6.56 -12.93
C TYR A 3 -9.88 -6.33 -11.56
N THR A 4 -9.32 -7.41 -11.01
CA THR A 4 -8.49 -7.36 -9.80
C THR A 4 -7.06 -7.71 -10.18
N PHE A 5 -6.10 -6.97 -9.65
CA PHE A 5 -4.67 -7.23 -9.79
C PHE A 5 -4.04 -7.33 -8.41
N SER A 6 -3.40 -8.47 -8.13
CA SER A 6 -2.78 -8.80 -6.85
C SER A 6 -1.28 -9.05 -7.02
N GLY A 7 -0.59 -8.12 -7.69
CA GLY A 7 0.85 -8.17 -7.83
C GLY A 7 1.58 -7.70 -6.57
N VAL A 8 2.79 -8.23 -6.33
CA VAL A 8 3.70 -7.79 -5.27
C VAL A 8 4.79 -6.91 -5.89
N GLY A 9 5.01 -5.74 -5.32
CA GLY A 9 6.05 -4.81 -5.76
C GLY A 9 5.55 -3.37 -5.89
N GLU A 10 6.23 -2.61 -6.74
CA GLU A 10 5.94 -1.20 -6.99
C GLU A 10 5.23 -0.99 -8.32
N TYR A 11 4.19 -0.18 -8.30
CA TYR A 11 3.31 0.05 -9.44
C TYR A 11 3.02 1.54 -9.60
N VAL A 12 3.04 2.03 -10.84
CA VAL A 12 2.53 3.36 -11.20
C VAL A 12 1.02 3.25 -11.31
N LEU A 13 0.29 3.91 -10.41
CA LEU A 13 -1.17 3.93 -10.38
C LEU A 13 -1.75 5.00 -11.31
N LEU A 14 -1.05 6.14 -11.40
CA LEU A 14 -1.41 7.25 -12.28
C LEU A 14 -0.14 7.92 -12.78
N ASN A 15 -0.08 8.12 -14.09
CA ASN A 15 0.93 8.94 -14.72
C ASN A 15 0.23 9.96 -15.62
N ILE A 16 0.37 11.24 -15.30
CA ILE A 16 -0.02 12.35 -16.14
C ILE A 16 1.27 12.91 -16.71
N ASP A 17 1.40 12.85 -18.03
CA ASP A 17 2.53 13.43 -18.73
C ASP A 17 1.98 14.23 -19.92
N THR A 18 1.95 15.55 -19.74
CA THR A 18 1.47 16.51 -20.73
C THR A 18 2.45 17.67 -20.82
N HIS A 19 2.31 18.50 -21.85
CA HIS A 19 3.17 19.67 -22.04
C HIS A 19 3.24 20.63 -20.84
N ASN A 20 2.19 20.69 -20.01
CA ASN A 20 2.07 21.67 -18.92
C ASN A 20 1.99 21.05 -17.52
N ILE A 21 1.72 19.73 -17.43
CA ILE A 21 1.49 19.03 -16.16
C ILE A 21 2.19 17.69 -16.22
N THR A 22 3.05 17.44 -15.24
CA THR A 22 3.65 16.14 -14.97
C THR A 22 3.29 15.72 -13.55
N PHE A 23 2.69 14.55 -13.39
CA PHE A 23 2.35 14.00 -12.08
C PHE A 23 2.44 12.48 -12.11
N SER A 24 3.09 11.89 -11.12
CA SER A 24 3.17 10.45 -10.95
C SER A 24 2.71 10.06 -9.55
N LEU A 25 1.81 9.10 -9.47
CA LEU A 25 1.43 8.39 -8.24
C LEU A 25 1.88 6.94 -8.36
N GLN A 26 2.76 6.54 -7.44
CA GLN A 26 3.22 5.17 -7.28
C GLN A 26 2.70 4.59 -5.98
N ALA A 27 2.50 3.27 -5.99
CA ALA A 27 2.18 2.53 -4.80
C ALA A 27 3.05 1.27 -4.70
N ARG A 28 3.38 0.91 -3.47
CA ARG A 28 4.00 -0.37 -3.13
C ARG A 28 2.97 -1.30 -2.53
N THR A 29 3.06 -2.56 -2.89
CA THR A 29 2.21 -3.64 -2.39
C THR A 29 3.07 -4.79 -1.90
N GLU A 30 2.58 -5.46 -0.86
CA GLU A 30 3.21 -6.63 -0.26
C GLU A 30 2.17 -7.68 0.05
N ARG A 31 2.62 -8.92 0.26
CA ARG A 31 1.76 -10.00 0.74
C ARG A 31 1.12 -9.62 2.08
N ALA A 32 -0.19 -9.85 2.19
CA ALA A 32 -0.91 -9.67 3.43
C ALA A 32 -0.44 -10.70 4.47
N VAL A 33 -0.41 -10.30 5.74
CA VAL A 33 -0.13 -11.21 6.85
C VAL A 33 -1.46 -11.72 7.39
N MET A 34 -1.60 -13.03 7.47
CA MET A 34 -2.76 -13.71 8.05
C MET A 34 -2.71 -13.65 9.59
N ALA A 35 -3.82 -13.96 10.25
CA ALA A 35 -3.91 -13.89 11.71
C ALA A 35 -2.92 -14.84 12.44
N ASP A 36 -2.46 -15.89 11.76
CA ASP A 36 -1.47 -16.86 12.23
C ASP A 36 -0.01 -16.40 12.00
N GLY A 37 0.20 -15.22 11.41
CA GLY A 37 1.52 -14.68 11.08
C GLY A 37 2.09 -15.15 9.74
N ASN A 38 1.42 -16.06 9.03
CA ASN A 38 1.85 -16.51 7.71
C ASN A 38 1.45 -15.50 6.62
N LEU A 39 2.16 -15.54 5.50
CA LEU A 39 1.84 -14.68 4.34
C LEU A 39 0.70 -15.29 3.51
N SER A 40 -0.28 -14.47 3.17
CA SER A 40 -1.37 -14.79 2.24
C SER A 40 -0.96 -14.57 0.78
N ASP A 41 -1.72 -15.15 -0.14
CA ASP A 41 -1.65 -14.85 -1.58
C ASP A 41 -2.28 -13.50 -1.94
N ALA A 42 -3.00 -12.87 -1.00
CA ALA A 42 -3.52 -11.51 -1.17
C ALA A 42 -2.43 -10.44 -0.99
N THR A 43 -2.58 -9.32 -1.69
CA THR A 43 -1.66 -8.17 -1.59
C THR A 43 -2.35 -6.96 -1.00
N ILE A 44 -1.64 -6.22 -0.15
CA ILE A 44 -2.10 -4.95 0.42
C ILE A 44 -1.13 -3.82 0.11
N PHE A 45 -1.64 -2.60 0.00
CA PHE A 45 -0.81 -1.41 -0.14
C PHE A 45 -0.01 -1.16 1.13
N THR A 46 1.28 -0.86 0.96
CA THR A 46 2.20 -0.58 2.07
C THR A 46 2.82 0.79 2.01
N ALA A 47 2.94 1.37 0.82
CA ALA A 47 3.39 2.74 0.66
C ALA A 47 2.76 3.40 -0.55
N PHE A 48 2.69 4.72 -0.51
CA PHE A 48 2.33 5.58 -1.62
C PHE A 48 3.38 6.68 -1.75
N ALA A 49 3.75 6.99 -2.98
CA ALA A 49 4.61 8.11 -3.31
C ALA A 49 3.99 8.91 -4.45
N ALA A 50 3.95 10.23 -4.31
CA ALA A 50 3.54 11.11 -5.38
C ALA A 50 4.60 12.17 -5.64
N ARG A 51 4.75 12.54 -6.91
CA ARG A 51 5.66 13.60 -7.35
C ARG A 51 5.02 14.41 -8.46
N ASP A 52 5.20 15.74 -8.39
CA ASP A 52 4.70 16.67 -9.39
C ASP A 52 5.82 17.26 -10.28
N GLN A 53 5.43 18.11 -11.22
CA GLN A 53 6.31 18.80 -12.15
C GLN A 53 7.31 19.75 -11.49
N THR A 54 7.07 20.17 -10.24
CA THR A 54 7.99 21.03 -9.48
C THR A 54 9.09 20.23 -8.78
N ASN A 55 9.10 18.91 -8.97
CA ASN A 55 9.97 17.97 -8.26
C ASN A 55 9.65 17.87 -6.75
N THR A 56 8.49 18.36 -6.33
CA THR A 56 7.99 18.17 -4.97
C THR A 56 7.48 16.75 -4.82
N SER A 57 7.86 16.07 -3.74
CA SER A 57 7.47 14.68 -3.47
C SER A 57 6.85 14.51 -2.09
N VAL A 58 5.81 13.69 -2.02
CA VAL A 58 5.27 13.16 -0.77
C VAL A 58 5.41 11.64 -0.77
N HIS A 59 5.82 11.09 0.37
CA HIS A 59 5.90 9.66 0.60
C HIS A 59 5.21 9.31 1.91
N VAL A 60 4.34 8.31 1.86
CA VAL A 60 3.62 7.79 3.02
C VAL A 60 3.82 6.29 3.04
N GLU A 61 4.30 5.77 4.17
CA GLU A 61 4.47 4.34 4.42
C GLU A 61 3.63 3.93 5.61
N VAL A 62 2.97 2.77 5.49
CA VAL A 62 2.23 2.16 6.59
C VAL A 62 3.25 1.60 7.58
N ASN A 63 3.39 2.27 8.73
CA ASN A 63 4.13 1.70 9.84
C ASN A 63 3.34 0.53 10.42
N ARG A 64 3.68 -0.69 9.99
CA ARG A 64 3.21 -1.90 10.65
C ARG A 64 4.01 -2.08 11.93
N ALA A 65 3.62 -1.35 12.98
CA ALA A 65 3.99 -1.75 14.32
C ALA A 65 3.50 -3.19 14.48
N HIS A 66 4.44 -4.13 14.57
CA HIS A 66 4.15 -5.52 14.90
C HIS A 66 3.65 -5.52 16.34
N ASN A 67 2.36 -5.19 16.53
CA ASN A 67 1.74 -5.14 17.83
C ASN A 67 1.48 -6.59 18.26
N SER A 68 2.55 -7.27 18.68
CA SER A 68 2.41 -8.44 19.53
C SER A 68 1.58 -8.00 20.74
N LYS A 69 0.34 -8.49 20.79
CA LYS A 69 -0.67 -8.35 21.86
C LYS A 69 -1.71 -7.23 21.69
N PHE A 70 -2.60 -7.38 20.70
CA PHE A 70 -4.00 -7.05 20.95
C PHE A 70 -4.57 -8.12 21.90
N ASN A 71 -4.50 -7.85 23.20
CA ASN A 71 -5.10 -8.68 24.24
C ASN A 71 -6.62 -8.43 24.22
N THR A 72 -7.36 -9.12 23.35
CA THR A 72 -8.82 -9.23 23.47
C THR A 72 -9.10 -10.04 24.74
N HIS A 73 -9.30 -9.33 25.86
CA HIS A 73 -9.95 -9.91 27.02
C HIS A 73 -11.30 -10.45 26.54
N GLY A 74 -11.47 -11.76 26.71
CA GLY A 74 -12.67 -12.47 26.33
C GLY A 74 -13.90 -11.85 26.98
N TYR A 75 -14.98 -11.75 26.21
CA TYR A 75 -16.31 -11.77 26.80
C TYR A 75 -16.63 -13.22 27.09
N GLU A 76 -16.41 -13.63 28.35
CA GLU A 76 -16.96 -14.87 28.89
C GLU A 76 -18.49 -14.80 28.78
N ARG A 77 -19.11 -15.91 28.34
CA ARG A 77 -20.52 -16.20 28.64
C ARG A 77 -20.55 -17.25 29.74
#